data_AF-A0A9E8SFH4-F1
#
_entry.id   AF-A0A9E8SFH4-F1
#
_cell.length_a   1.000
_cell.length_b   1.000
_cell.length_c   1.000
_cell.angle_alpha   90.00
_cell.angle_beta   90.00
_cell.angle_gamma   90.00
#
_symmetry.space_group_name_H-M   'P 1'
#
loop_
_entity.id
_entity.type
_entity.pdbx_description
1 polymer ?
#
loop_
_entity_poly.entity_id
_entity_poly.type
_entity_poly.pdbx_seq_one_letter_code
_entity_poly.pdbx_strand_id
1 'polypeptide(L)'
;MPSAPLTGGPWQILGVVGGKLAPFGKPLVTEGEWGEFVPGTINRIGNLTRILPDMIKIRVWTGYFFVSVPLRIDWREGKFAPGQHCMYQTGHGFAEEGCEMPVNGVRVTTREQEMTFVRMFREPNERSGTAAHIVVKIDSKVDVVAGNVLIIWGEGSEVLCLSVGADIWVKVRIDGKEGWINTAEDLNAIGLFASG
;
A
#
# COMPACT_ATOMS: atom_id res chain seq x y z
N MET A 1 -18.16 9.36 15.49
CA MET A 1 -17.61 9.22 14.14
C MET A 1 -16.11 9.44 14.23
N PRO A 2 -15.26 8.46 13.92
CA PRO A 2 -13.84 8.72 13.75
C PRO A 2 -13.62 9.32 12.36
N SER A 3 -13.16 10.56 12.32
CA SER A 3 -12.69 11.26 11.14
C SER A 3 -11.53 10.50 10.49
N ALA A 4 -11.42 10.55 9.15
CA ALA A 4 -10.28 10.07 8.38
C ALA A 4 -8.98 10.50 9.10
N PRO A 5 -8.12 9.55 9.49
CA PRO A 5 -6.91 9.91 10.18
C PRO A 5 -6.04 10.70 9.19
N LEU A 6 -5.88 11.99 9.47
CA LEU A 6 -4.90 12.89 8.84
C LEU A 6 -5.30 13.34 7.42
N THR A 7 -6.03 14.46 7.34
CA THR A 7 -6.05 15.31 6.15
C THR A 7 -4.61 15.76 5.86
N GLY A 8 -3.90 15.02 5.01
CA GLY A 8 -2.49 15.26 4.75
C GLY A 8 -2.29 16.59 4.06
N GLY A 9 -1.65 17.53 4.77
CA GLY A 9 -1.16 18.76 4.17
C GLY A 9 0.00 18.47 3.21
N PRO A 10 0.36 19.43 2.34
CA PRO A 10 1.52 19.29 1.48
C PRO A 10 2.79 19.18 2.32
N TRP A 11 3.55 18.09 2.14
CA TRP A 11 4.84 17.90 2.77
C TRP A 11 5.96 18.25 1.80
N GLN A 12 6.83 19.17 2.21
CA GLN A 12 8.02 19.53 1.46
C GLN A 12 9.25 18.84 2.05
N ILE A 13 9.97 18.07 1.24
CA ILE A 13 11.31 17.62 1.60
C ILE A 13 12.30 18.75 1.29
N LEU A 14 13.23 18.98 2.22
CA LEU A 14 14.33 19.93 2.06
C LEU A 14 15.64 19.15 1.99
N GLY A 15 16.51 19.52 1.07
CA GLY A 15 17.90 19.06 0.97
C GLY A 15 18.87 20.19 1.29
N VAL A 16 20.15 19.86 1.51
CA VAL A 16 21.22 20.85 1.66
C VAL A 16 21.95 21.03 0.33
N VAL A 17 21.86 22.21 -0.26
CA VAL A 17 22.52 22.58 -1.53
C VAL A 17 23.40 23.80 -1.27
N GLY A 18 24.71 23.67 -1.50
CA GLY A 18 25.66 24.76 -1.24
C GLY A 18 25.65 25.27 0.20
N GLY A 19 25.41 24.38 1.17
CA GLY A 19 25.33 24.71 2.60
C GLY A 19 24.02 25.36 3.06
N LYS A 20 23.01 25.46 2.19
CA LYS A 20 21.70 26.03 2.52
C LYS A 20 20.59 25.00 2.34
N LEU A 21 19.55 25.07 3.17
CA LEU A 21 18.34 24.28 2.96
C LEU A 21 17.61 24.80 1.72
N ALA A 22 17.29 23.88 0.81
CA ALA A 22 16.55 24.15 -0.41
C ALA A 22 15.48 23.06 -0.62
N PRO A 23 14.32 23.38 -1.23
CA PRO A 23 13.32 22.40 -1.60
C PRO A 23 13.91 21.29 -2.48
N PHE A 24 13.60 20.04 -2.12
CA PHE A 24 13.80 18.87 -2.96
C PHE A 24 12.47 18.55 -3.63
N GLY A 25 12.36 18.87 -4.92
CA GLY A 25 11.17 18.64 -5.72
C GLY A 25 9.94 19.44 -5.23
N LYS A 26 8.80 19.13 -5.85
CA LYS A 26 7.49 19.67 -5.48
C LYS A 26 7.00 19.05 -4.15
N PRO A 27 6.21 19.78 -3.34
CA PRO A 27 5.55 19.20 -2.18
C PRO A 27 4.71 17.96 -2.54
N LEU A 28 4.71 16.97 -1.65
CA LEU A 28 3.90 15.76 -1.76
C LEU A 28 2.60 15.92 -0.95
N VAL A 29 1.46 15.65 -1.60
CA VAL A 29 0.14 15.62 -0.98
C VAL A 29 -0.38 14.19 -1.02
N THR A 30 -0.82 13.68 0.13
CA THR A 30 -1.45 12.35 0.24
C THR A 30 -2.18 12.25 1.57
N GLU A 31 -3.24 11.45 1.63
CA GLU A 31 -3.87 11.04 2.89
C GLU A 31 -2.99 9.99 3.54
N GLY A 32 -2.15 10.38 4.50
CA GLY A 32 -1.04 9.53 4.88
C GLY A 32 -0.13 10.06 5.98
N GLU A 33 0.99 9.35 6.14
CA GLU A 33 2.08 9.70 7.05
C GLU A 33 3.43 9.44 6.39
N TRP A 34 4.46 10.17 6.84
CA TRP A 34 5.85 9.81 6.55
C TRP A 34 6.21 8.50 7.23
N GLY A 35 6.78 7.60 6.44
CA GLY A 35 7.41 6.39 6.95
C GLY A 35 8.93 6.54 6.99
N GLU A 36 9.60 5.43 6.71
CA GLU A 36 11.04 5.27 6.86
C GLU A 36 11.79 5.67 5.58
N PHE A 37 12.96 6.31 5.75
CA PHE A 37 13.98 6.41 4.70
C PHE A 37 14.77 5.11 4.59
N VAL A 38 14.81 4.53 3.40
CA VAL A 38 15.53 3.29 3.11
C VAL A 38 16.71 3.62 2.19
N PRO A 39 17.95 3.51 2.70
CA PRO A 39 19.11 3.75 1.87
C PRO A 39 19.23 2.70 0.75
N GLY A 40 19.62 3.16 -0.42
CA GLY A 40 19.99 2.35 -1.56
C GLY A 40 21.17 1.46 -1.24
N THR A 41 21.20 0.29 -1.85
CA THR A 41 22.27 -0.70 -1.65
C THR A 41 22.92 -1.08 -2.96
N ILE A 42 24.21 -1.39 -2.90
CA ILE A 42 24.97 -1.89 -4.05
C ILE A 42 25.17 -3.39 -3.86
N ASN A 43 24.49 -4.17 -4.70
CA ASN A 43 24.58 -5.63 -4.67
C ASN A 43 25.43 -6.11 -5.85
N ARG A 44 26.43 -6.96 -5.57
CA ARG A 44 27.24 -7.64 -6.59
C ARG A 44 26.80 -9.08 -6.73
N ILE A 45 26.32 -9.46 -7.92
CA ILE A 45 25.91 -10.83 -8.24
C ILE A 45 26.80 -11.30 -9.39
N GLY A 46 27.88 -12.02 -9.06
CA GLY A 46 28.95 -12.33 -10.02
C GLY A 46 29.55 -11.03 -10.59
N ASN A 47 29.51 -10.89 -11.91
CA ASN A 47 29.99 -9.69 -12.62
C ASN A 47 28.94 -8.58 -12.75
N LEU A 48 27.70 -8.80 -12.29
CA LEU A 48 26.63 -7.82 -12.34
C LEU A 48 26.67 -6.96 -11.07
N THR A 49 26.72 -5.64 -11.23
CA THR A 49 26.53 -4.69 -10.14
C THR A 49 25.14 -4.08 -10.26
N ARG A 50 24.29 -4.33 -9.25
CA ARG A 50 22.95 -3.76 -9.14
C ARG A 50 22.98 -2.65 -8.10
N ILE A 51 22.74 -1.42 -8.55
CA ILE A 51 22.61 -0.25 -7.68
C ILE A 51 21.12 -0.03 -7.45
N LEU A 52 20.68 -0.22 -6.21
CA LEU A 52 19.32 0.09 -5.80
C LEU A 52 19.24 1.55 -5.36
N PRO A 53 18.15 2.25 -5.70
CA PRO A 53 18.00 3.66 -5.36
C PRO A 53 17.63 3.84 -3.88
N ASP A 54 17.89 5.03 -3.37
CA ASP A 54 17.31 5.47 -2.10
C ASP A 54 15.79 5.61 -2.23
N MET A 55 15.08 5.23 -1.17
CA MET A 55 13.62 5.27 -1.14
C MET A 55 13.13 5.92 0.14
N ILE A 56 11.93 6.49 0.07
CA ILE A 56 11.16 6.87 1.25
C ILE A 56 9.85 6.09 1.21
N LYS A 57 9.54 5.39 2.29
CA LYS A 57 8.24 4.76 2.47
C LYS A 57 7.24 5.82 2.93
N ILE A 58 6.15 5.95 2.20
CA ILE A 58 5.00 6.77 2.60
C ILE A 58 3.89 5.83 3.02
N ARG A 59 3.29 6.07 4.18
CA ARG A 59 2.08 5.34 4.60
C ARG A 59 0.89 6.03 3.97
N VAL A 60 0.21 5.38 3.05
CA VAL A 60 -0.94 5.93 2.34
C VAL A 60 -2.21 5.24 2.86
N TRP A 61 -3.23 6.03 3.20
CA TRP A 61 -4.51 5.57 3.69
C TRP A 61 -5.33 4.95 2.55
N THR A 62 -5.89 3.77 2.78
CA THR A 62 -6.73 3.05 1.80
C THR A 62 -8.22 3.22 2.04
N GLY A 63 -8.64 3.91 3.11
CA GLY A 63 -10.01 3.87 3.61
C GLY A 63 -10.23 2.82 4.71
N TYR A 64 -9.34 1.83 4.84
CA TYR A 64 -9.42 0.77 5.86
C TYR A 64 -8.13 0.65 6.69
N PHE A 65 -6.97 0.80 6.05
CA PHE A 65 -5.66 0.68 6.68
C PHE A 65 -4.61 1.50 5.93
N PHE A 66 -3.39 1.58 6.47
CA PHE A 66 -2.27 2.19 5.78
C PHE A 66 -1.44 1.14 5.03
N VAL A 67 -1.17 1.38 3.75
CA VAL A 67 -0.17 0.66 2.96
C VAL A 67 1.14 1.45 2.89
N SER A 68 2.27 0.75 2.86
CA SER A 68 3.60 1.37 2.74
C SER A 68 4.01 1.48 1.27
N VAL A 69 3.83 2.65 0.68
CA VAL A 69 4.19 2.94 -0.71
C VAL A 69 5.62 3.47 -0.81
N PRO A 70 6.53 2.80 -1.53
CA PRO A 70 7.89 3.30 -1.73
C PRO A 70 7.92 4.40 -2.80
N LEU A 71 8.48 5.56 -2.47
CA LEU A 71 8.88 6.59 -3.43
C LEU A 71 10.39 6.54 -3.61
N ARG A 72 10.83 6.48 -4.86
CA ARG A 72 12.24 6.57 -5.23
C ARG A 72 12.71 8.02 -5.22
N ILE A 73 13.89 8.24 -4.67
CA ILE A 73 14.58 9.53 -4.74
C ILE A 73 15.44 9.58 -6.00
N ASP A 74 15.18 10.55 -6.87
CA ASP A 74 16.07 10.88 -7.99
C ASP A 74 16.94 12.07 -7.59
N TRP A 75 18.14 11.77 -7.10
CA TRP A 75 19.11 12.80 -6.69
C TRP A 75 19.62 13.66 -7.83
N ARG A 76 19.60 13.14 -9.07
CA ARG A 76 20.11 13.86 -10.23
C ARG A 76 19.13 14.95 -10.66
N GLU A 77 17.85 14.62 -10.64
CA GLU A 77 16.78 15.53 -11.06
C GLU A 77 16.11 16.25 -9.89
N GLY A 78 16.47 15.90 -8.65
CA GLY A 78 15.94 16.53 -7.44
C GLY A 78 14.44 16.27 -7.26
N LYS A 79 13.96 15.07 -7.61
CA LYS A 79 12.52 14.76 -7.65
C LYS A 79 12.20 13.36 -7.10
N PHE A 80 10.91 13.13 -6.86
CA PHE A 80 10.38 11.81 -6.52
C PHE A 80 9.80 11.12 -7.75
N ALA A 81 9.83 9.80 -7.71
CA ALA A 81 9.10 8.94 -8.63
C ALA A 81 8.52 7.74 -7.86
N PRO A 82 7.48 7.07 -8.36
CA PRO A 82 7.06 5.79 -7.82
C PRO A 82 8.24 4.80 -7.75
N GLY A 83 8.38 4.11 -6.62
CA GLY A 83 9.44 3.15 -6.38
C GLY A 83 9.13 1.75 -6.92
N GLN A 84 7.87 1.48 -7.26
CA GLN A 84 7.39 0.21 -7.81
C GLN A 84 6.31 0.44 -8.85
N HIS A 85 6.32 -0.42 -9.87
CA HIS A 85 5.28 -0.57 -10.88
C HIS A 85 5.03 -2.07 -11.05
N CYS A 86 3.79 -2.52 -10.85
CA CYS A 86 3.44 -3.94 -10.90
C CYS A 86 2.54 -4.20 -12.10
N MET A 87 3.18 -4.64 -13.18
CA MET A 87 2.51 -4.98 -14.43
C MET A 87 2.23 -6.48 -14.51
N TYR A 88 1.04 -6.82 -15.00
CA TYR A 88 0.60 -8.18 -15.24
C TYR A 88 0.28 -8.36 -16.72
N GLN A 89 0.54 -9.56 -17.24
CA GLN A 89 0.25 -9.89 -18.62
C GLN A 89 -1.23 -10.25 -18.76
N THR A 90 -1.94 -9.49 -19.60
CA THR A 90 -3.33 -9.75 -19.99
C THR A 90 -3.39 -10.26 -21.43
N GLY A 91 -4.57 -10.71 -21.87
CA GLY A 91 -4.80 -11.08 -23.28
C GLY A 91 -4.63 -9.92 -24.27
N HIS A 92 -4.53 -8.67 -23.79
CA HIS A 92 -4.40 -7.46 -24.61
C HIS A 92 -3.09 -6.68 -24.35
N GLY A 93 -2.11 -7.29 -23.69
CA GLY A 93 -0.83 -6.67 -23.34
C GLY A 93 -0.63 -6.55 -21.82
N PHE A 94 0.29 -5.69 -21.39
CA PHE A 94 0.55 -5.49 -19.96
C PHE A 94 -0.43 -4.47 -19.37
N ALA A 95 -0.99 -4.78 -18.21
CA ALA A 95 -1.84 -3.89 -17.42
C ALA A 95 -1.29 -3.77 -15.99
N GLU A 96 -1.47 -2.60 -15.38
CA GLU A 96 -1.13 -2.39 -13.97
C GLU A 96 -2.37 -2.69 -13.13
N GLU A 97 -2.34 -3.79 -12.37
CA GLU A 97 -3.49 -4.24 -11.53
C GLU A 97 -3.24 -4.02 -10.03
N GLY A 98 -2.09 -3.41 -9.67
CA GLY A 98 -1.72 -3.09 -8.30
C GLY A 98 -0.55 -3.90 -7.76
N CYS A 99 0.13 -3.36 -6.75
CA CYS A 99 1.28 -3.98 -6.11
C CYS A 99 0.92 -4.52 -4.74
N GLU A 100 1.44 -5.71 -4.38
CA GLU A 100 1.43 -6.18 -2.99
C GLU A 100 2.35 -5.30 -2.14
N MET A 101 1.74 -4.47 -1.30
CA MET A 101 2.37 -3.50 -0.43
C MET A 101 2.33 -3.97 1.02
N PRO A 102 3.41 -3.75 1.80
CA PRO A 102 3.40 -4.02 3.22
C PRO A 102 2.35 -3.18 3.95
N VAL A 103 1.70 -3.80 4.93
CA VAL A 103 0.76 -3.15 5.84
C VAL A 103 1.34 -3.14 7.24
N ASN A 104 1.19 -2.03 7.96
CA ASN A 104 1.76 -1.87 9.29
C ASN A 104 0.71 -1.42 10.30
N GLY A 105 0.67 -2.11 11.44
CA GLY A 105 -0.15 -1.71 12.58
C GLY A 105 -1.65 -1.91 12.40
N VAL A 106 -2.09 -2.75 11.47
CA VAL A 106 -3.51 -3.05 11.27
C VAL A 106 -4.02 -3.86 12.45
N ARG A 107 -5.01 -3.31 13.16
CA ARG A 107 -5.72 -4.00 14.23
C ARG A 107 -7.12 -4.32 13.73
N VAL A 108 -7.46 -5.60 13.72
CA VAL A 108 -8.84 -6.05 13.53
C VAL A 108 -9.59 -5.88 14.84
N THR A 109 -10.79 -5.30 14.76
CA THR A 109 -11.65 -5.10 15.93
C THR A 109 -12.32 -6.41 16.32
N THR A 110 -12.62 -6.58 17.61
CA THR A 110 -13.41 -7.71 18.11
C THR A 110 -14.76 -7.74 17.40
N ARG A 111 -15.14 -8.92 16.92
CA ARG A 111 -16.38 -9.15 16.18
C ARG A 111 -17.53 -9.41 17.16
N GLU A 112 -18.71 -8.85 16.87
CA GLU A 112 -19.92 -9.05 17.69
C GLU A 112 -20.65 -10.36 17.35
N GLN A 113 -20.46 -10.87 16.13
CA GLN A 113 -21.10 -12.10 15.66
C GLN A 113 -20.31 -13.33 16.12
N GLU A 114 -21.02 -14.34 16.65
CA GLU A 114 -20.40 -15.62 17.06
C GLU A 114 -19.70 -16.33 15.88
N MET A 115 -20.30 -16.25 14.69
CA MET A 115 -19.81 -16.86 13.47
C MET A 115 -20.21 -16.03 12.25
N THR A 116 -19.26 -15.88 11.32
CA THR A 116 -19.47 -15.30 10.00
C THR A 116 -18.60 -16.03 8.96
N PHE A 117 -18.65 -15.61 7.71
CA PHE A 117 -17.88 -16.20 6.62
C PHE A 117 -17.24 -15.11 5.76
N VAL A 118 -16.07 -15.43 5.20
CA VAL A 118 -15.44 -14.60 4.17
C VAL A 118 -15.20 -15.39 2.90
N ARG A 119 -15.34 -14.71 1.76
CA ARG A 119 -14.97 -15.21 0.44
C ARG A 119 -13.51 -14.91 0.19
N MET A 120 -12.68 -15.93 0.34
CA MET A 120 -11.23 -15.81 0.22
C MET A 120 -10.76 -16.32 -1.14
N PHE A 121 -10.08 -15.47 -1.90
CA PHE A 121 -9.48 -15.78 -3.18
C PHE A 121 -8.00 -16.15 -3.04
N ARG A 122 -7.48 -16.92 -4.01
CA ARG A 122 -6.05 -17.28 -4.04
C ARG A 122 -5.17 -16.12 -4.49
N GLU A 123 -5.69 -15.28 -5.37
CA GLU A 123 -5.01 -14.10 -5.93
C GLU A 123 -5.91 -12.88 -5.75
N PRO A 124 -5.36 -11.65 -5.77
CA PRO A 124 -6.14 -10.41 -5.65
C PRO A 124 -6.91 -10.10 -6.94
N ASN A 125 -7.72 -11.05 -7.39
CA ASN A 125 -8.48 -10.98 -8.63
C ASN A 125 -9.65 -11.97 -8.56
N GLU A 126 -10.89 -11.49 -8.71
CA GLU A 126 -12.08 -12.35 -8.69
C GLU A 126 -12.10 -13.37 -9.85
N ARG A 127 -11.39 -13.09 -10.94
CA ARG A 127 -11.27 -13.99 -12.10
C ARG A 127 -10.30 -15.16 -11.86
N SER A 128 -9.56 -15.15 -10.75
CA SER A 128 -8.60 -16.21 -10.41
C SER A 128 -9.26 -17.55 -10.04
N GLY A 129 -10.59 -17.57 -9.86
CA GLY A 129 -11.36 -18.79 -9.66
C GLY A 129 -12.42 -18.64 -8.57
N THR A 130 -12.93 -19.76 -8.09
CA THR A 130 -13.93 -19.80 -7.03
C THR A 130 -13.32 -19.45 -5.68
N ALA A 131 -13.92 -18.50 -4.97
CA ALA A 131 -13.53 -18.17 -3.60
C ALA A 131 -13.78 -19.35 -2.64
N ALA A 132 -12.84 -19.57 -1.72
CA ALA A 132 -13.05 -20.44 -0.59
C ALA A 132 -13.88 -19.71 0.48
N HIS A 133 -14.94 -20.35 0.99
CA HIS A 133 -15.71 -19.82 2.11
C HIS A 133 -15.02 -20.20 3.42
N ILE A 134 -14.41 -19.22 4.08
CA ILE A 134 -13.70 -19.43 5.33
C ILE A 134 -14.61 -19.01 6.47
N VAL A 135 -14.88 -19.95 7.39
CA VAL A 135 -15.59 -19.68 8.65
C VAL A 135 -14.72 -18.81 9.53
N VAL A 136 -15.30 -17.77 10.09
CA VAL A 136 -14.64 -16.78 10.93
C VAL A 136 -15.43 -16.71 12.24
N LYS A 137 -14.83 -17.18 13.34
CA LYS A 137 -15.44 -17.20 14.68
C LYS A 137 -14.88 -16.08 15.55
N ILE A 138 -15.56 -15.72 16.63
CA ILE A 138 -15.09 -14.68 17.56
C ILE A 138 -13.65 -14.90 18.07
N ASP A 139 -13.23 -16.16 18.22
CA ASP A 139 -11.91 -16.59 18.69
C ASP A 139 -10.91 -16.91 17.55
N SER A 140 -11.34 -16.80 16.28
CA SER A 140 -10.44 -17.00 15.13
C SER A 140 -9.29 -16.00 15.16
N LYS A 141 -8.08 -16.48 14.94
CA LYS A 141 -6.89 -15.65 14.77
C LYS A 141 -6.88 -15.07 13.37
N VAL A 142 -6.89 -13.75 13.28
CA VAL A 142 -6.86 -13.01 12.01
C VAL A 142 -5.63 -12.10 11.98
N ASP A 143 -4.78 -12.30 10.98
CA ASP A 143 -3.64 -11.44 10.68
C ASP A 143 -3.86 -10.75 9.32
N VAL A 144 -3.68 -9.44 9.25
CA VAL A 144 -3.64 -8.70 7.97
C VAL A 144 -2.18 -8.61 7.52
N VAL A 145 -1.89 -9.19 6.35
CA VAL A 145 -0.53 -9.50 5.92
C VAL A 145 0.01 -8.48 4.93
N ALA A 146 -0.81 -8.08 3.95
CA ALA A 146 -0.44 -7.13 2.91
C ALA A 146 -1.70 -6.51 2.28
N GLY A 147 -1.53 -5.43 1.53
CA GLY A 147 -2.58 -4.87 0.68
C GLY A 147 -2.11 -4.88 -0.77
N ASN A 148 -2.93 -5.32 -1.71
CA ASN A 148 -2.69 -5.09 -3.12
C ASN A 148 -3.45 -3.85 -3.55
N VAL A 149 -2.71 -2.83 -3.98
CA VAL A 149 -3.23 -1.50 -4.31
C VAL A 149 -2.59 -0.97 -5.59
N LEU A 150 -3.40 -0.34 -6.42
CA LEU A 150 -2.92 0.46 -7.55
C LEU A 150 -2.44 1.82 -7.04
N ILE A 151 -1.20 2.19 -7.31
CA ILE A 151 -0.68 3.53 -6.97
C ILE A 151 -1.20 4.53 -7.99
N ILE A 152 -1.82 5.61 -7.51
CA ILE A 152 -2.19 6.76 -8.34
C ILE A 152 -1.15 7.85 -8.08
N TRP A 153 -0.36 8.14 -9.11
CA TRP A 153 0.67 9.19 -9.10
C TRP A 153 0.28 10.32 -10.05
N GLY A 154 0.06 11.51 -9.49
CA GLY A 154 -0.25 12.71 -10.26
C GLY A 154 0.83 13.76 -10.10
N GLU A 155 1.39 14.24 -11.21
CA GLU A 155 2.30 15.38 -11.20
C GLU A 155 1.60 16.65 -11.69
N GLY A 156 1.23 17.53 -10.76
CA GLY A 156 0.67 18.85 -11.05
C GLY A 156 1.76 19.90 -11.28
N SER A 157 1.38 21.15 -11.54
CA SER A 157 2.35 22.26 -11.65
C SER A 157 3.01 22.57 -10.30
N GLU A 158 2.23 22.56 -9.21
CA GLU A 158 2.68 22.97 -7.88
C GLU A 158 2.97 21.80 -6.93
N VAL A 159 2.28 20.66 -7.07
CA VAL A 159 2.33 19.55 -6.11
C VAL A 159 2.41 18.20 -6.80
N LEU A 160 2.93 17.20 -6.08
CA LEU A 160 2.81 15.79 -6.40
C LEU A 160 1.66 15.21 -5.58
N CYS A 161 0.73 14.52 -6.22
CA CYS A 161 -0.35 13.81 -5.56
C CYS A 161 -0.03 12.32 -5.55
N LEU A 162 -0.07 11.73 -4.36
CA LEU A 162 0.04 10.29 -4.16
C LEU A 162 -1.24 9.78 -3.50
N SER A 163 -1.89 8.81 -4.12
CA SER A 163 -3.01 8.09 -3.53
C SER A 163 -3.02 6.64 -4.01
N VAL A 164 -4.02 5.88 -3.57
CA VAL A 164 -4.29 4.53 -4.04
C VAL A 164 -5.62 4.46 -4.77
N GLY A 165 -5.76 3.52 -5.70
CA GLY A 165 -7.01 3.21 -6.37
C GLY A 165 -8.06 2.64 -5.42
N ALA A 166 -9.32 2.66 -5.86
CA ALA A 166 -10.46 2.19 -5.06
C ALA A 166 -10.57 0.65 -5.00
N ASP A 167 -10.00 -0.07 -5.97
CA ASP A 167 -9.95 -1.53 -5.95
C ASP A 167 -8.81 -2.00 -5.06
N ILE A 168 -9.13 -2.23 -3.79
CA ILE A 168 -8.17 -2.58 -2.73
C ILE A 168 -8.41 -4.03 -2.33
N TRP A 169 -7.36 -4.82 -2.44
CA TRP A 169 -7.35 -6.21 -1.98
C TRP A 169 -6.53 -6.34 -0.72
N VAL A 170 -7.01 -7.15 0.21
CA VAL A 170 -6.37 -7.37 1.50
C VAL A 170 -5.97 -8.82 1.60
N LYS A 171 -4.67 -9.06 1.79
CA LYS A 171 -4.14 -10.37 2.09
C LYS A 171 -4.31 -10.63 3.57
N VAL A 172 -5.02 -11.70 3.91
CA VAL A 172 -5.35 -12.05 5.28
C VAL A 172 -4.95 -13.48 5.57
N ARG A 173 -4.63 -13.76 6.83
CA ARG A 173 -4.43 -15.10 7.35
C ARG A 173 -5.42 -15.36 8.46
N ILE A 174 -6.30 -16.33 8.27
CA ILE A 174 -7.37 -16.69 9.21
C ILE A 174 -7.16 -18.14 9.63
N ASP A 175 -6.85 -18.37 10.91
CA ASP A 175 -6.60 -19.70 11.49
C ASP A 175 -5.60 -20.53 10.65
N GLY A 176 -4.58 -19.85 10.12
CA GLY A 176 -3.51 -20.45 9.30
C GLY A 176 -3.81 -20.52 7.79
N LYS A 177 -5.02 -20.20 7.34
CA LYS A 177 -5.37 -20.13 5.91
C LYS A 177 -5.13 -18.73 5.38
N GLU A 178 -4.35 -18.61 4.30
CA GLU A 178 -3.98 -17.33 3.70
C GLU A 178 -4.64 -17.15 2.33
N GLY A 179 -5.09 -15.92 2.06
CA GLY A 179 -5.66 -15.53 0.77
C GLY A 179 -6.09 -14.07 0.76
N TRP A 180 -6.87 -13.70 -0.24
CA TRP A 180 -7.23 -12.32 -0.55
C TRP A 180 -8.74 -12.08 -0.42
N ILE A 181 -9.11 -10.92 0.12
CA ILE A 181 -10.49 -10.43 0.23
C ILE A 181 -10.54 -8.97 -0.22
N ASN A 182 -11.63 -8.51 -0.83
CA ASN A 182 -11.76 -7.13 -1.33
C ASN A 182 -13.08 -6.44 -0.97
N THR A 183 -14.12 -7.20 -0.63
CA THR A 183 -15.44 -6.59 -0.42
C THR A 183 -15.60 -6.05 0.99
N ALA A 184 -16.38 -4.98 1.13
CA ALA A 184 -16.68 -4.39 2.44
C ALA A 184 -17.34 -5.41 3.39
N GLU A 185 -18.16 -6.33 2.87
CA GLU A 185 -18.74 -7.41 3.66
C GLU A 185 -17.66 -8.34 4.23
N ASP A 186 -16.73 -8.81 3.40
CA ASP A 186 -15.64 -9.70 3.82
C ASP A 186 -14.67 -8.98 4.79
N LEU A 187 -14.38 -7.70 4.56
CA LEU A 187 -13.53 -6.88 5.42
C LEU A 187 -14.18 -6.64 6.79
N ASN A 188 -15.47 -6.28 6.81
CA ASN A 188 -16.22 -6.11 8.06
C ASN A 188 -16.34 -7.44 8.83
N ALA A 189 -16.49 -8.56 8.13
CA ALA A 189 -16.57 -9.90 8.72
C ALA A 189 -15.28 -10.29 9.47
N ILE A 190 -14.13 -9.71 9.13
CA ILE A 190 -12.88 -9.88 9.89
C ILE A 190 -12.62 -8.77 10.92
N GLY A 191 -13.55 -7.81 11.08
CA GLY A 191 -13.40 -6.68 12.00
C GLY A 191 -12.56 -5.52 11.45
N LEU A 192 -12.37 -5.46 10.13
CA LEU A 192 -11.70 -4.36 9.43
C LEU A 192 -12.75 -3.44 8.80
N PHE A 193 -13.11 -2.38 9.51
CA PHE A 193 -14.16 -1.46 9.10
C PHE A 193 -13.58 -0.27 8.32
N ALA A 194 -14.33 0.22 7.34
CA ALA A 194 -14.01 1.48 6.69
C ALA A 194 -14.04 2.61 7.73
N SER A 195 -13.06 3.51 7.69
CA SER A 195 -13.05 4.72 8.50
C SER A 195 -12.68 5.94 7.67
N GLY A 196 -13.51 6.98 7.76
CA GLY A 196 -13.40 8.26 7.06
C GLY A 196 -14.24 9.32 7.75
#